data_AF-R6DR48-F1
#
_entry.id   AF-R6DR48-F1
#
_cell.length_a   1.000
_cell.length_b   1.000
_cell.length_c   1.000
_cell.angle_alpha   90.00
_cell.angle_beta   90.00
_cell.angle_gamma   90.00
#
_symmetry.space_group_name_H-M   'P 1'
#
loop_
_entity.id
_entity.type
_entity.pdbx_description
1 polymer ?
#
loop_
_entity_poly.entity_id
_entity_poly.type
_entity_poly.pdbx_seq_one_letter_code
_entity_poly.pdbx_strand_id
1 'polypeptide(L)' 'MFTTNLIYGTPELLSKDWYIRVDMSKYLSYIIDTLNHDTSISDLLDPAEKINTLLEKKGLK' A
#
# COMPACT_ATOMS: atom_id res chain seq x y z
N MET A 1 -10.88 11.60 -4.81
CA MET A 1 -11.36 10.34 -4.18
C MET A 1 -10.32 9.26 -4.42
N PHE A 2 -10.00 8.46 -3.41
CA PHE A 2 -8.99 7.41 -3.50
C PHE A 2 -9.64 6.04 -3.35
N THR A 3 -9.33 5.10 -4.24
CA THR A 3 -9.70 3.69 -4.08
C THR A 3 -8.54 2.80 -4.48
N THR A 4 -8.52 1.55 -4.00
CA THR A 4 -7.48 0.59 -4.36
C THR A 4 -7.74 -0.06 -5.71
N ASN A 5 -6.74 -0.76 -6.24
CA ASN A 5 -6.87 -1.59 -7.43
C ASN A 5 -7.43 -3.01 -7.20
N LEU A 6 -7.95 -3.31 -6.01
CA LEU A 6 -8.46 -4.64 -5.63
C LEU A 6 -9.86 -4.97 -6.17
N ILE A 7 -10.53 -4.00 -6.78
CA ILE A 7 -11.84 -4.17 -7.42
C ILE A 7 -11.81 -3.62 -8.84
N TYR A 8 -12.75 -4.07 -9.65
CA TYR A 8 -13.01 -3.48 -10.95
C TYR A 8 -13.53 -2.04 -10.79
N GLY A 9 -12.93 -1.11 -11.52
CA GLY A 9 -13.40 0.27 -11.63
C GLY A 9 -13.86 0.54 -13.05
N THR A 10 -15.03 1.15 -13.22
CA THR A 10 -15.56 1.44 -14.55
C THR A 10 -14.71 2.50 -15.27
N PRO A 11 -14.59 2.47 -16.61
CA PRO A 11 -13.78 3.44 -17.36
C PRO A 11 -14.17 4.90 -17.11
N GLU A 12 -15.46 5.17 -16.85
CA GLU A 12 -15.98 6.51 -16.58
C GLU A 12 -15.51 7.04 -15.22
N LEU A 13 -15.32 6.16 -14.24
CA LEU A 13 -14.77 6.53 -12.93
C LEU A 13 -13.26 6.74 -13.02
N LEU A 14 -12.56 5.85 -13.72
CA LEU A 14 -11.10 5.90 -13.88
C LEU A 14 -10.62 7.14 -14.65
N SER A 15 -11.49 7.71 -15.51
CA SER A 15 -11.18 8.91 -16.30
C SER A 15 -11.47 10.24 -15.59
N LYS A 16 -11.96 10.23 -14.34
CA LYS A 16 -12.24 11.48 -13.60
C LYS A 16 -10.95 12.11 -13.08
N ASP A 17 -10.78 13.41 -13.30
CA ASP A 17 -9.58 14.15 -12.85
C ASP A 17 -9.36 14.14 -11.33
N TRP A 18 -10.44 14.01 -10.56
CA TRP A 18 -10.39 13.93 -9.09
C TRP A 18 -10.15 12.51 -8.56
N TYR A 19 -10.16 11.50 -9.44
CA TYR A 19 -10.05 10.11 -9.05
C TYR A 19 -8.59 9.65 -9.11
N ILE A 20 -8.10 9.08 -8.02
CA ILE A 20 -6.75 8.54 -7.93
C ILE A 20 -6.85 7.08 -7.51
N ARG A 21 -6.30 6.20 -8.34
CA ARG A 21 -6.20 4.77 -8.04
C ARG A 21 -4.92 4.49 -7.26
N VAL A 22 -5.06 3.89 -6.09
CA VAL A 22 -3.94 3.46 -5.24
C VAL A 22 -3.57 2.02 -5.60
N ASP A 23 -2.31 1.80 -5.92
CA ASP A 23 -1.79 0.46 -6.24
C ASP A 23 -1.45 -0.33 -4.96
N MET A 24 -2.07 -1.51 -4.82
CA MET A 24 -1.83 -2.44 -3.71
C MET A 24 -0.89 -3.59 -4.08
N SER A 25 -0.34 -3.64 -5.31
CA SER A 25 0.48 -4.76 -5.79
C SER A 25 1.70 -5.03 -4.90
N LYS A 26 2.33 -3.97 -4.37
CA LYS A 26 3.44 -4.07 -3.41
C LYS A 26 3.03 -4.76 -2.10
N TYR A 27 1.83 -4.47 -1.58
CA TYR A 27 1.34 -5.11 -0.37
C TYR A 27 0.99 -6.57 -0.63
N LEU A 28 0.41 -6.87 -1.79
CA LEU A 28 0.13 -8.24 -2.21
C LEU A 28 1.42 -9.06 -2.33
N SER A 29 2.48 -8.51 -2.93
CA SER A 29 3.76 -9.21 -3.02
C SER A 29 4.37 -9.52 -1.65
N TYR A 30 4.26 -8.60 -0.69
CA TYR A 30 4.73 -8.88 0.68
C TYR A 30 3.91 -9.95 1.37
N ILE A 31 2.57 -9.94 1.22
CA ILE A 31 1.73 -11.00 1.79
C ILE A 31 2.11 -12.37 1.22
N ILE A 32 2.29 -12.47 -0.10
CA ILE A 32 2.69 -13.72 -0.76
C ILE A 32 4.06 -14.18 -0.25
N ASP A 33 5.03 -13.27 -0.15
CA ASP A 33 6.37 -13.56 0.32
C ASP A 33 6.39 -14.03 1.78
N THR A 34 5.69 -13.33 2.67
CA THR A 34 5.57 -13.67 4.09
C THR A 34 4.92 -15.04 4.29
N LEU A 35 3.84 -15.32 3.54
CA LEU A 35 3.17 -16.63 3.57
C LEU A 35 4.08 -17.75 3.06
N ASN A 36 4.84 -17.53 1.98
CA ASN A 36 5.75 -18.53 1.42
C ASN A 36 6.93 -18.86 2.36
N HIS A 37 7.35 -17.91 3.19
CA HIS A 37 8.44 -18.10 4.15
C HIS A 37 7.97 -18.52 5.55
N ASP A 38 6.66 -18.77 5.74
CA ASP A 38 6.05 -19.12 7.04
C ASP A 38 6.43 -18.13 8.16
N THR A 39 6.45 -16.85 7.80
CA THR A 39 6.80 -15.73 8.70
C THR A 39 5.54 -14.96 9.10
N SER A 40 5.64 -14.15 10.16
CA SER A 40 4.52 -13.35 10.65
C SER A 40 4.23 -12.14 9.74
N ILE A 41 2.94 -11.87 9.50
CA ILE A 41 2.46 -10.68 8.76
C ILE A 41 2.38 -9.42 9.66
N SER A 42 2.47 -9.57 10.98
CA SER A 42 2.27 -8.46 11.93
C SER A 42 3.16 -7.25 11.67
N ASP A 43 4.41 -7.47 11.28
CA ASP A 43 5.38 -6.40 10.99
C ASP A 43 5.02 -5.62 9.71
N LEU A 44 4.26 -6.23 8.80
CA LEU A 44 3.74 -5.54 7.62
C LEU A 44 2.58 -4.60 7.99
N LEU A 45 1.80 -4.97 9.02
CA LEU A 45 0.59 -4.28 9.46
C LEU A 45 0.88 -3.08 10.35
N ASP A 46 2.05 -3.01 10.99
CA ASP A 46 2.45 -1.84 11.77
C ASP A 46 2.97 -0.70 10.85
N PRO A 47 2.24 0.42 10.73
CA PRO A 47 2.68 1.55 9.92
C PRO A 47 3.66 2.46 10.67
N ALA A 48 3.79 2.36 12.00
CA ALA A 48 4.54 3.32 12.81
C ALA A 48 6.03 3.33 12.45
N GLU A 49 6.64 2.16 12.31
CA GLU A 49 8.04 2.02 11.91
C GLU A 49 8.30 2.59 10.50
N LYS A 50 7.36 2.38 9.57
CA LYS A 50 7.46 2.93 8.20
C LYS A 50 7.40 4.46 8.22
N ILE A 51 6.52 5.04 9.05
CA ILE A 51 6.41 6.50 9.21
C ILE A 51 7.68 7.05 9.85
N ASN A 52 8.19 6.44 10.92
CA ASN A 52 9.44 6.84 11.55
C ASN A 52 10.61 6.82 10.57
N THR A 53 10.78 5.72 9.83
CA THR A 53 11.82 5.59 8.78
C THR A 53 11.68 6.68 7.71
N LEU A 54 10.44 7.01 7.31
CA LEU A 54 10.18 8.06 6.33
C LEU A 54 10.57 9.44 6.87
N LEU A 55 10.23 9.74 8.12
CA LEU A 55 10.55 11.02 8.78
C LEU A 55 12.05 11.21 8.92
N GLU A 56 12.77 10.18 9.37
CA GLU A 56 14.24 10.17 9.47
C GLU A 56 14.89 10.39 8.10
N LYS A 57 14.42 9.67 7.07
CA LYS A 57 14.89 9.87 5.68
C LYS A 57 14.65 11.28 5.15
N LYS A 58 13.61 11.95 5.64
CA LYS A 58 13.26 13.34 5.27
C LYS A 58 13.95 14.38 6.15
N GLY A 59 14.73 13.98 7.17
CA GLY A 59 15.40 14.88 8.11
C GLY A 59 14.42 15.63 9.02
N LEU A 60 13.23 15.08 9.22
CA LEU A 60 12.16 15.66 10.05
C LEU A 60 12.18 15.10 11.48
N LYS A 61 13.10 14.18 11.78
CA LYS A 61 13.31 13.51 13.06
C LYS A 61 14.80 13.31 13.29
#